data_AF-M0IM57-F1
#
_entry.id   AF-M0IM57-F1
#
_cell.length_a   1.000
_cell.length_b   1.000
_cell.length_c   1.000
_cell.angle_alpha   90.00
_cell.angle_beta   90.00
_cell.angle_gamma   90.00
#
_symmetry.space_group_name_H-M   'P 1'
#
loop_
_entity.id
_entity.type
_entity.pdbx_description
1 polymer ?
#
loop_
_entity_poly.entity_id
_entity_poly.type
_entity_poly.pdbx_seq_one_letter_code
_entity_poly.pdbx_strand_id
1 'polypeptide(L)' 'MPVVKTRGAVDELESGEILQVVATDSGSMSDLKGWADATDGVAMLEQEEAEEDGDAVFRHFIQKE' A
#
# COMPACT_ATOMS: atom_id res chain seq x y z
N MET A 1 -0.21 7.51 -10.00
CA MET A 1 -0.28 7.80 -8.55
C MET A 1 -0.76 6.57 -7.82
N PRO A 2 0.14 5.84 -7.13
CA PRO A 2 -0.19 4.63 -6.38
C PRO A 2 -1.28 4.88 -5.32
N VAL A 3 -1.15 5.93 -4.51
CA VAL A 3 -2.08 6.26 -3.40
C VAL A 3 -3.54 6.39 -3.85
N VAL A 4 -3.83 7.08 -4.96
CA VAL A 4 -5.22 7.29 -5.42
C VAL A 4 -5.88 5.96 -5.81
N LYS A 5 -5.13 5.08 -6.47
CA LYS A 5 -5.62 3.74 -6.83
C LYS A 5 -5.80 2.87 -5.59
N THR A 6 -4.85 2.92 -4.67
CA THR A 6 -4.92 2.21 -3.40
C THR A 6 -6.13 2.61 -2.59
N ARG A 7 -6.41 3.91 -2.46
CA ARG A 7 -7.59 4.41 -1.72
C ARG A 7 -8.89 3.85 -2.28
N GLY A 8 -9.08 3.91 -3.59
CA GLY A 8 -10.28 3.37 -4.24
C GLY A 8 -10.43 1.86 -3.99
N ALA A 9 -9.33 1.11 -4.08
CA ALA A 9 -9.35 -0.32 -3.83
C ALA A 9 -9.63 -0.68 -2.35
N VAL A 10 -9.09 0.07 -1.39
CA VAL A 10 -9.34 -0.17 0.05
C VAL A 10 -10.79 0.15 0.44
N ASP A 11 -11.42 1.13 -0.21
CA ASP A 11 -12.84 1.45 0.03
C ASP A 11 -13.79 0.31 -0.43
N GLU A 12 -13.32 -0.60 -1.30
CA GLU A 12 -14.07 -1.77 -1.78
C GLU A 12 -13.85 -3.04 -0.93
N LEU A 13 -12.95 -3.01 0.06
CA LEU A 13 -12.62 -4.15 0.91
C LEU A 13 -13.54 -4.27 2.13
N GLU A 14 -13.72 -5.49 2.59
CA GLU A 14 -14.31 -5.79 3.89
C GLU A 14 -13.30 -5.61 5.03
N SER A 15 -13.79 -5.33 6.23
CA SER A 15 -12.97 -5.29 7.45
C SER A 15 -12.24 -6.63 7.66
N GLY A 16 -10.95 -6.55 7.89
CA GLY A 16 -10.00 -7.66 7.99
C GLY A 16 -9.29 -8.00 6.68
N GLU A 17 -9.76 -7.56 5.52
CA GLU A 17 -9.13 -7.88 4.24
C GLU A 17 -7.84 -7.07 3.99
N ILE A 18 -6.92 -7.69 3.24
CA ILE A 18 -5.59 -7.14 2.97
C ILE A 18 -5.43 -6.89 1.47
N LEU A 19 -5.03 -5.67 1.13
CA LEU A 19 -4.62 -5.26 -0.20
C LEU A 19 -3.10 -5.23 -0.31
N GLN A 20 -2.58 -5.98 -1.28
CA GLN A 20 -1.20 -5.85 -1.73
C GLN A 20 -1.11 -4.80 -2.84
N VAL A 21 -0.31 -3.76 -2.62
CA VAL A 21 0.00 -2.73 -3.62
C VAL A 21 1.43 -2.94 -4.10
N VAL A 22 1.63 -2.94 -5.40
CA VAL A 22 2.96 -3.06 -6.03
C VAL A 22 3.27 -1.76 -6.76
N ALA A 23 4.45 -1.20 -6.49
CA ALA A 23 4.94 0.03 -7.10
C ALA A 23 6.40 -0.12 -7.54
N THR A 24 6.82 0.66 -8.53
CA THR A 24 8.21 0.70 -9.02
C THR A 24 8.89 2.03 -8.68
N ASP A 25 8.33 2.78 -7.73
CA ASP A 25 8.82 4.08 -7.29
C ASP A 25 8.97 4.08 -5.76
N SER A 26 10.16 4.46 -5.28
CA SER A 26 10.50 4.43 -3.86
C SER A 26 9.69 5.42 -3.01
N GLY A 27 9.17 6.49 -3.62
CA GLY A 27 8.30 7.46 -2.94
C GLY A 27 6.99 6.85 -2.46
N SER A 28 6.56 5.72 -3.06
CA SER A 28 5.39 4.97 -2.60
C SER A 28 5.49 4.54 -1.14
N MET A 29 6.70 4.30 -0.62
CA MET A 29 6.92 3.89 0.78
C MET A 29 6.43 4.95 1.76
N SER A 30 6.86 6.21 1.58
CA SER A 30 6.44 7.31 2.45
C SER A 30 5.00 7.72 2.19
N ASP A 31 4.57 7.73 0.92
CA ASP A 31 3.25 8.21 0.54
C ASP A 31 2.14 7.28 1.05
N LEU A 32 2.28 5.96 0.88
CA LEU A 32 1.28 4.99 1.33
C LEU A 32 1.29 4.84 2.85
N LYS A 33 2.46 4.90 3.49
CA LYS A 33 2.56 4.90 4.95
C LYS A 33 1.88 6.13 5.55
N GLY A 34 2.21 7.32 5.06
CA GLY A 34 1.62 8.56 5.56
C GLY A 34 0.11 8.62 5.32
N TRP A 35 -0.37 8.07 4.20
CA TRP A 35 -1.79 7.96 3.93
C TRP A 35 -2.50 6.98 4.90
N ALA A 36 -1.95 5.78 5.11
CA ALA A 36 -2.53 4.81 6.03
C ALA A 36 -2.55 5.35 7.47
N ASP A 37 -1.45 5.94 7.95
CA ASP A 37 -1.36 6.53 9.28
C ASP A 37 -2.36 7.69 9.51
N ALA A 38 -2.82 8.35 8.43
CA ALA A 38 -3.77 9.46 8.48
C ALA A 38 -5.23 9.04 8.19
N THR A 39 -5.49 7.77 7.89
CA THR A 39 -6.81 7.28 7.49
C THR A 39 -7.35 6.31 8.54
N ASP A 40 -8.45 6.70 9.19
CA ASP A 40 -9.11 5.83 10.18
C ASP A 40 -9.61 4.53 9.55
N GLY A 41 -9.43 3.42 10.26
CA GLY A 41 -9.85 2.08 9.82
C GLY A 41 -9.02 1.52 8.66
N VAL A 42 -7.76 1.97 8.53
CA VAL A 42 -6.78 1.46 7.59
C VAL A 42 -5.46 1.27 8.33
N ALA A 43 -4.86 0.10 8.19
CA ALA A 43 -3.59 -0.23 8.82
C ALA A 43 -2.54 -0.60 7.76
N MET A 44 -1.35 -0.03 7.85
CA MET A 44 -0.18 -0.52 7.11
C MET A 44 0.42 -1.69 7.89
N LEU A 45 0.35 -2.90 7.34
CA LEU A 45 0.88 -4.10 7.98
C LEU A 45 2.37 -4.27 7.73
N GLU A 46 2.78 -4.14 6.47
CA GLU A 46 4.15 -4.42 6.05
C GLU A 46 4.48 -3.66 4.76
N GLN A 47 5.76 -3.30 4.64
CA GLN A 47 6.33 -2.75 3.41
C GLN A 47 7.65 -3.45 3.15
N GLU A 48 7.85 -3.92 1.93
CA GLU A 48 9.06 -4.57 1.49
C GLU A 48 9.60 -3.94 0.19
N GLU A 49 10.92 -3.82 0.12
CA GLU A 49 11.64 -3.53 -1.10
C GLU A 49 12.18 -4.85 -1.66
N ALA A 50 11.94 -5.06 -2.96
CA ALA A 50 12.32 -6.23 -3.71
C ALA A 50 12.93 -5.80 -5.05
N GLU A 51 13.56 -6.75 -5.73
CA GLU A 51 14.02 -6.58 -7.10
C GLU A 51 13.36 -7.66 -7.95
N GLU A 52 12.67 -7.25 -9.02
CA GLU A 52 12.06 -8.16 -10.01
C GLU A 52 12.57 -7.77 -11.38
N ASP A 53 13.09 -8.75 -12.14
CA ASP A 53 13.63 -8.55 -13.49
C ASP A 53 14.70 -7.45 -13.62
N GLY A 54 15.39 -7.13 -12.51
CA GLY A 54 16.42 -6.08 -12.45
C GLY A 54 15.90 -4.69 -12.11
N ASP A 55 14.59 -4.55 -11.88
CA ASP A 55 13.94 -3.31 -11.47
C ASP A 55 13.54 -3.35 -10.00
N ALA A 56 13.68 -2.21 -9.30
CA ALA A 56 13.23 -2.08 -7.93
C ALA A 56 11.70 -2.09 -7.84
N VAL A 57 11.18 -2.93 -6.97
CA VAL A 57 9.75 -3.11 -6.71
C VAL A 57 9.48 -2.92 -5.22
N PHE A 58 8.45 -2.14 -4.91
CA PHE A 58 8.01 -1.83 -3.56
C PHE A 58 6.63 -2.43 -3.36
N ARG A 59 6.50 -3.35 -2.40
CA ARG A 59 5.25 -4.00 -2.08
C ARG A 59 4.76 -3.53 -0.73
N HIS A 60 3.48 -3.23 -0.65
CA HIS A 60 2.83 -2.67 0.54
C HIS A 60 1.61 -3.50 0.87
N PHE A 61 1.48 -3.92 2.11
CA PHE A 61 0.35 -4.71 2.60
C PHE A 61 -0.50 -3.84 3.52
N ILE A 62 -1.70 -3.51 3.06
CA ILE A 62 -2.61 -2.60 3.74
C ILE A 62 -3.86 -3.37 4.11
N GLN A 63 -4.27 -3.29 5.37
CA GLN A 63 -5.48 -3.93 5.87
C GLN A 63 -6.59 -2.89 6.07
N LYS A 64 -7.81 -3.26 5.69
CA LYS A 64 -9.02 -2.56 6.12
C LYS A 64 -9.37 -3.05 7.52
N GLU A 65 -9.49 -2.15 8.50
CA GLU A 65 -9.94 -2.52 9.86
C GLU A 65 -11.47 -2.57 9.98
#